data_AF-A0A7C8V921-F1
#
_entry.id   AF-A0A7C8V921-F1
#
_cell.length_a   1.000
_cell.length_b   1.000
_cell.length_c   1.000
_cell.angle_alpha   90.00
_cell.angle_beta   90.00
_cell.angle_gamma   90.00
#
_symmetry.space_group_name_H-M   'P 1'
#
loop_
_entity.id
_entity.type
_entity.pdbx_description
1 polymer ?
#
loop_
_entity_poly.entity_id
_entity_poly.type
_entity_poly.pdbx_seq_one_letter_code
_entity_poly.pdbx_strand_id
1 'polypeptide(L)'
;MSMEITIHYPKLRSGSLTYSFSVLIFIIVILLLSADFYYCKNIAGRRLVGLRWWNETNGQTGEQTWVFESADPSRVINATDSRFFWLSLYSVPVLWGLLAILALVRFKFTWLPLVAIAVTLCITNTLAFSRCDKFSNASSIANRAFSGSGIAGTIASGMVSRLWSR
;
A
#
# COMPACT_ATOMS: atom_id res chain seq x y z
N MET A 1 -35.23 -39.74 53.00
CA MET A 1 -34.85 -38.32 52.97
C MET A 1 -33.93 -38.13 51.77
N SER A 2 -34.49 -37.87 50.58
CA SER A 2 -33.70 -37.68 49.36
C SER A 2 -33.27 -36.22 49.28
N MET A 3 -31.95 -36.00 49.26
CA MET A 3 -31.34 -34.70 48.99
C MET A 3 -31.23 -34.52 47.48
N GLU A 4 -32.01 -33.61 46.91
CA GLU A 4 -31.81 -33.16 45.52
C GLU A 4 -30.73 -32.08 45.50
N ILE A 5 -29.58 -32.41 44.89
CA ILE A 5 -28.50 -31.45 44.63
C ILE A 5 -28.88 -30.65 43.39
N THR A 6 -29.42 -29.45 43.59
CA THR A 6 -29.70 -28.52 42.50
C THR A 6 -28.39 -27.86 42.06
N ILE A 7 -27.87 -28.25 40.89
CA ILE A 7 -26.69 -27.60 40.28
C ILE A 7 -27.14 -26.29 39.62
N HIS A 8 -26.71 -25.16 40.18
CA HIS A 8 -26.94 -23.84 39.61
C HIS A 8 -25.96 -23.58 38.45
N TYR A 9 -26.42 -23.67 37.21
CA TYR A 9 -25.64 -23.20 36.06
C TYR A 9 -25.68 -21.66 36.00
N PRO A 10 -24.54 -20.96 35.87
CA PRO A 10 -24.54 -19.52 35.71
C PRO A 10 -25.22 -19.16 34.39
N LYS A 11 -26.31 -18.40 34.48
CA LYS A 11 -27.05 -17.85 33.34
C LYS A 11 -26.09 -16.97 32.52
N LEU A 12 -25.66 -17.45 31.35
CA LEU A 12 -24.87 -16.68 30.39
C LEU A 12 -25.62 -15.39 30.06
N ARG A 13 -25.09 -14.26 30.54
CA ARG A 13 -25.68 -12.93 30.33
C ARG A 13 -25.64 -12.65 28.83
N SER A 14 -26.81 -12.58 28.19
CA SER A 14 -26.99 -12.38 26.73
C SER A 14 -26.15 -11.22 26.16
N GLY A 15 -25.83 -10.20 26.96
CA GLY A 15 -24.90 -9.13 26.59
C GLY A 15 -23.48 -9.62 26.26
N SER A 16 -22.90 -10.55 27.04
CA SER A 16 -21.51 -11.03 26.86
C SER A 16 -21.29 -11.71 25.51
N LEU A 17 -22.31 -12.40 24.97
CA LEU A 17 -22.20 -13.04 23.66
C LEU A 17 -22.08 -12.00 22.54
N THR A 18 -22.88 -10.94 22.58
CA THR A 18 -22.86 -9.88 21.54
C THR A 18 -21.53 -9.10 21.49
N TYR A 19 -20.89 -8.88 22.65
CA TYR A 19 -19.56 -8.28 22.73
C TYR A 19 -18.49 -9.22 22.17
N SER A 20 -18.51 -10.51 22.52
CA SER A 20 -17.56 -11.49 21.99
C SER A 20 -17.65 -11.63 20.47
N PHE A 21 -18.85 -11.63 19.89
CA PHE A 21 -19.03 -11.68 18.43
C PHE A 21 -18.50 -10.41 17.74
N SER A 22 -18.74 -9.23 18.33
CA SER A 22 -18.26 -7.96 17.75
C SER A 22 -16.73 -7.86 17.78
N VAL A 23 -16.09 -8.32 18.86
CA VAL A 23 -14.63 -8.37 18.98
C VAL A 23 -14.02 -9.39 18.02
N LEU A 24 -14.64 -10.57 17.85
CA LEU A 24 -14.18 -11.56 16.88
C LEU A 24 -14.20 -11.01 15.44
N ILE A 25 -15.26 -10.30 15.06
CA ILE A 25 -15.35 -9.64 13.74
C ILE A 25 -14.22 -8.62 13.58
N PHE A 26 -13.96 -7.80 14.59
CA PHE A 26 -12.88 -6.81 14.56
C PHE A 26 -11.50 -7.46 14.34
N ILE A 27 -11.22 -8.55 15.06
CA ILE A 27 -9.98 -9.31 14.92
C ILE A 27 -9.86 -9.89 13.51
N ILE A 28 -10.90 -10.55 13.02
CA ILE A 28 -10.91 -11.16 11.67
C ILE A 28 -10.67 -10.09 10.60
N VAL A 29 -11.33 -8.92 10.71
CA VAL A 29 -11.17 -7.83 9.73
C VAL A 29 -9.75 -7.26 9.76
N ILE A 30 -9.13 -7.09 10.94
CA ILE A 30 -7.74 -6.64 11.04
C ILE A 30 -6.78 -7.66 10.42
N LEU A 31 -6.99 -8.96 10.69
CA LEU A 31 -6.16 -10.01 10.10
C LEU A 31 -6.28 -10.00 8.57
N LEU A 32 -7.50 -9.89 8.03
CA LEU A 32 -7.73 -9.77 6.59
C LEU A 32 -7.08 -8.51 5.99
N LEU A 33 -7.18 -7.35 6.67
CA LEU A 33 -6.51 -6.12 6.24
C LEU A 33 -4.99 -6.27 6.22
N SER A 34 -4.42 -6.94 7.21
CA SER A 34 -2.97 -7.20 7.25
C SER A 34 -2.52 -8.15 6.14
N ALA A 35 -3.31 -9.19 5.85
CA ALA A 35 -3.06 -10.12 4.77
C ALA A 35 -3.18 -9.46 3.39
N ASP A 36 -4.21 -8.63 3.17
CA ASP A 36 -4.38 -7.83 1.96
C ASP A 36 -3.21 -6.85 1.78
N PHE A 37 -2.84 -6.12 2.83
CA PHE A 37 -1.68 -5.23 2.82
C PHE A 37 -0.40 -5.98 2.45
N TYR A 38 -0.15 -7.15 3.05
CA TYR A 38 1.02 -7.97 2.75
C TYR A 38 1.01 -8.46 1.30
N TYR A 39 -0.15 -8.89 0.81
CA TYR A 39 -0.32 -9.37 -0.57
C TYR A 39 -0.04 -8.24 -1.57
N CYS A 40 -0.66 -7.07 -1.40
CA CYS A 40 -0.45 -5.92 -2.27
C CYS A 40 1.01 -5.46 -2.25
N LYS A 41 1.62 -5.37 -1.06
CA LYS A 41 3.01 -4.93 -0.89
C LYS A 41 4.01 -5.90 -1.51
N ASN A 42 3.90 -7.20 -1.23
CA ASN A 42 4.97 -8.16 -1.51
C ASN A 42 4.73 -9.03 -2.75
N ILE A 43 3.48 -9.33 -3.09
CA ILE A 43 3.15 -10.23 -4.21
C ILE A 43 2.73 -9.40 -5.41
N ALA A 44 1.70 -8.58 -5.26
CA ALA A 44 1.15 -7.78 -6.37
C ALA A 44 2.17 -6.75 -6.88
N GLY A 45 2.83 -6.00 -5.98
CA GLY A 45 3.86 -5.03 -6.34
C GLY A 45 5.01 -5.63 -7.16
N ARG A 46 5.50 -6.81 -6.77
CA ARG A 46 6.59 -7.50 -7.49
C ARG A 46 6.14 -8.10 -8.83
N ARG A 47 4.93 -8.67 -8.89
CA ARG A 47 4.47 -9.38 -10.11
C ARG A 47 3.97 -8.41 -11.17
N LEU A 48 3.10 -7.47 -10.79
CA LEU A 48 2.36 -6.62 -11.73
C LEU A 48 3.14 -5.40 -12.18
N VAL A 49 3.84 -4.72 -11.25
CA VAL A 49 4.59 -3.49 -11.57
C VAL A 49 6.09 -3.66 -11.41
N GLY A 50 6.55 -4.72 -10.73
CA GLY A 50 7.97 -4.93 -10.48
C GLY A 50 8.58 -3.88 -9.56
N LEU A 51 7.77 -3.22 -8.72
CA LEU A 51 8.23 -2.22 -7.77
C LEU A 51 8.37 -2.83 -6.38
N ARG A 52 9.39 -2.43 -5.63
CA ARG A 52 9.61 -2.87 -4.26
C ARG A 52 10.01 -1.68 -3.40
N TRP A 53 9.49 -1.65 -2.17
CA TRP A 53 9.82 -0.62 -1.18
C TRP A 53 10.02 -1.23 0.21
N TRP A 54 11.03 -0.74 0.91
CA TRP A 54 11.24 -1.03 2.33
C TRP A 54 11.90 0.16 3.02
N ASN A 55 11.85 0.16 4.35
CA ASN A 55 12.51 1.16 5.16
C ASN A 55 13.79 0.53 5.73
N GLU A 56 14.93 1.17 5.51
CA GLU A 56 16.19 0.82 6.17
C GLU A 56 16.41 1.80 7.30
N THR A 57 16.76 1.29 8.47
CA THR A 57 17.17 2.12 9.61
C THR A 57 18.66 1.90 9.82
N ASN A 58 19.45 2.97 9.72
CA ASN A 58 20.87 2.88 10.01
C ASN A 58 21.07 2.70 11.51
N GLY A 59 21.62 1.55 11.92
CA GLY A 59 21.80 1.20 13.34
C GLY A 59 22.78 2.10 14.11
N GLN A 60 23.57 2.93 13.43
CA GLN A 60 24.56 3.81 14.04
C GLN A 60 24.07 5.26 14.15
N THR A 61 23.32 5.75 13.16
CA THR A 61 22.82 7.15 13.12
C THR A 61 21.35 7.28 13.48
N GLY A 62 20.58 6.18 13.47
CA GLY A 62 19.13 6.18 13.64
C GLY A 62 18.37 6.77 12.46
N GLU A 63 19.05 7.05 11.34
CA GLU A 63 18.44 7.63 10.15
C GLU A 63 17.55 6.60 9.43
N GLN A 64 16.33 7.00 9.08
CA GLN A 64 15.36 6.18 8.35
C GLN A 64 15.36 6.52 6.86
N THR A 65 15.90 5.63 6.04
CA THR A 65 15.93 5.77 4.59
C THR A 65 14.87 4.88 3.95
N TRP A 66 14.08 5.46 3.04
CA TRP A 66 13.08 4.72 2.27
C TRP A 66 13.72 4.28 0.96
N VAL A 67 13.98 2.98 0.83
CA VAL A 67 14.61 2.41 -0.36
C VAL A 67 13.54 1.93 -1.31
N PHE A 68 13.62 2.43 -2.55
CA PHE A 68 12.68 2.13 -3.63
C PHE A 68 13.44 1.46 -4.78
N GLU A 69 13.07 0.23 -5.09
CA GLU A 69 13.59 -0.51 -6.23
C GLU A 69 12.54 -0.62 -7.32
N SER A 70 13.01 -0.50 -8.56
CA SER A 70 12.26 -0.93 -9.74
C SER A 70 12.92 -2.15 -10.36
N ALA A 71 12.11 -3.02 -10.96
CA ALA A 71 12.58 -4.16 -11.73
C ALA A 71 13.54 -3.74 -12.85
N ASP A 72 14.38 -4.68 -13.26
CA ASP A 72 15.36 -4.52 -14.33
C ASP A 72 14.68 -3.96 -15.60
N PRO A 73 15.27 -2.94 -16.26
CA PRO A 73 14.72 -2.34 -17.47
C PRO A 73 14.54 -3.32 -18.63
N SER A 74 15.18 -4.50 -18.60
CA SER A 74 14.96 -5.58 -19.57
C SER A 74 13.64 -6.33 -19.38
N ARG A 75 12.98 -6.20 -18.22
CA ARG A 75 11.68 -6.82 -17.95
C ARG A 75 10.57 -6.02 -18.64
N VAL A 76 9.99 -6.59 -19.69
CA VAL A 76 8.80 -6.03 -20.34
C VAL A 76 7.60 -6.17 -19.39
N ILE A 77 7.19 -5.07 -18.78
CA ILE A 77 5.99 -5.00 -17.94
C ILE A 77 4.78 -4.79 -18.85
N ASN A 78 3.79 -5.67 -18.73
CA ASN A 78 2.54 -5.52 -19.47
C ASN A 78 1.74 -4.31 -18.94
N ALA A 79 1.37 -3.40 -19.83
CA ALA A 79 0.68 -2.16 -19.45
C ALA A 79 -0.69 -2.41 -18.81
N THR A 80 -1.37 -3.48 -19.21
CA THR A 80 -2.67 -3.88 -18.66
C THR A 80 -2.56 -4.27 -17.18
N ASP A 81 -1.55 -5.08 -16.83
CA ASP A 81 -1.34 -5.58 -15.47
C ASP A 81 -0.98 -4.44 -14.50
N SER A 82 -0.17 -3.49 -14.97
CA SER A 82 0.14 -2.27 -14.23
C SER A 82 -1.12 -1.42 -13.98
N ARG A 83 -1.96 -1.20 -15.01
CA ARG A 83 -3.22 -0.45 -14.85
C ARG A 83 -4.17 -1.09 -13.84
N PHE A 84 -4.34 -2.41 -13.88
CA PHE A 84 -5.17 -3.12 -12.92
C PHE A 84 -4.62 -3.03 -11.50
N PHE A 85 -3.28 -3.10 -11.33
CA PHE A 85 -2.66 -2.88 -10.04
C PHE A 85 -2.98 -1.49 -9.48
N TRP A 86 -2.76 -0.44 -10.27
CA TRP A 86 -3.05 0.92 -9.83
C TRP A 86 -4.53 1.13 -9.54
N LEU A 87 -5.41 0.64 -10.41
CA LEU A 87 -6.86 0.72 -10.20
C LEU A 87 -7.27 0.05 -8.88
N SER A 88 -6.78 -1.17 -8.64
CA SER A 88 -7.04 -1.89 -7.40
C SER A 88 -6.52 -1.12 -6.19
N LEU A 89 -5.28 -0.63 -6.25
CA LEU A 89 -4.61 0.10 -5.18
C LEU A 89 -5.35 1.40 -4.79
N TYR A 90 -5.96 2.10 -5.76
CA TYR A 90 -6.78 3.29 -5.49
C TYR A 90 -8.23 2.96 -5.11
N SER A 91 -8.79 1.86 -5.62
CA SER A 91 -10.20 1.50 -5.37
C SER A 91 -10.47 1.17 -3.89
N VAL A 92 -9.54 0.46 -3.24
CA VAL A 92 -9.67 0.02 -1.85
C VAL A 92 -9.74 1.20 -0.86
N PRO A 93 -8.81 2.19 -0.87
CA PRO A 93 -8.92 3.36 0.02
C PRO A 93 -10.15 4.21 -0.27
N VAL A 94 -10.60 4.31 -1.52
CA VAL A 94 -11.85 5.01 -1.86
C VAL A 94 -13.05 4.29 -1.23
N LEU A 95 -13.12 2.96 -1.34
CA LEU A 95 -14.18 2.17 -0.72
C LEU A 95 -14.20 2.34 0.80
N TRP A 96 -13.03 2.25 1.46
CA TRP A 96 -12.92 2.46 2.90
C TRP A 96 -13.25 3.90 3.31
N GLY A 97 -12.87 4.90 2.50
CA GLY A 97 -13.24 6.30 2.71
C GLY A 97 -14.75 6.54 2.63
N LEU A 98 -15.43 5.95 1.65
CA LEU A 98 -16.89 6.01 1.54
C LEU A 98 -17.57 5.37 2.76
N LEU A 99 -17.07 4.21 3.21
CA LEU A 99 -17.55 3.58 4.44
C LEU A 99 -17.28 4.44 5.68
N ALA A 100 -16.15 5.16 5.74
CA ALA A 100 -15.84 6.10 6.81
C ALA A 100 -16.90 7.22 6.89
N ILE A 101 -17.25 7.79 5.74
CA ILE A 101 -18.27 8.86 5.64
C ILE A 101 -19.64 8.33 6.09
N LEU A 102 -20.03 7.14 5.65
CA LEU A 102 -21.28 6.51 6.08
C LEU A 102 -21.29 6.22 7.59
N ALA A 103 -20.17 5.77 8.15
CA ALA A 103 -20.05 5.52 9.59
C ALA A 103 -20.14 6.80 10.43
N LEU A 104 -19.58 7.91 9.91
CA LEU A 104 -19.69 9.25 10.50
C LEU A 104 -21.15 9.73 10.51
N VAL A 105 -21.85 9.62 9.38
CA VAL A 105 -23.28 9.99 9.28
C VAL A 105 -24.15 9.15 10.21
N ARG A 106 -23.76 7.88 10.48
CA ARG A 106 -24.49 6.96 11.37
C ARG A 106 -24.06 7.02 12.85
N PHE A 107 -23.17 7.94 13.25
CA PHE A 107 -22.69 8.12 14.64
C PHE A 107 -22.23 6.80 15.32
N LYS A 108 -21.62 5.88 14.57
CA LYS A 108 -21.14 4.58 15.09
C LYS A 108 -19.66 4.62 15.43
N PHE A 109 -19.32 5.23 16.58
CA PHE A 109 -17.94 5.47 17.01
C PHE A 109 -17.08 4.21 17.22
N THR A 110 -17.67 3.06 17.49
CA THR A 110 -16.93 1.79 17.70
C THR A 110 -16.19 1.30 16.44
N TRP A 111 -16.67 1.66 15.24
CA TRP A 111 -16.11 1.20 13.96
C TRP A 111 -15.12 2.18 13.34
N LEU A 112 -15.10 3.43 13.84
CA LEU A 112 -14.22 4.50 13.36
C LEU A 112 -12.72 4.15 13.47
N PRO A 113 -12.22 3.60 14.59
CA PRO A 113 -10.81 3.20 14.69
C PRO A 113 -10.41 2.12 13.67
N LEU A 114 -11.30 1.17 13.38
CA LEU A 114 -11.05 0.13 12.38
C LEU A 114 -10.87 0.74 10.99
N VAL A 115 -11.77 1.64 10.62
CA VAL A 115 -11.71 2.33 9.32
C VAL A 115 -10.47 3.23 9.25
N ALA A 116 -10.09 3.89 10.35
CA ALA A 116 -8.89 4.72 10.41
C ALA A 116 -7.61 3.89 10.15
N ILE A 117 -7.50 2.70 10.75
CA ILE A 117 -6.36 1.79 10.52
C ILE A 117 -6.33 1.33 9.06
N ALA A 118 -7.48 0.91 8.51
CA ALA A 118 -7.59 0.48 7.12
C ALA A 118 -7.15 1.58 6.14
N VAL A 119 -7.68 2.79 6.31
CA VAL A 119 -7.33 3.95 5.47
C VAL A 119 -5.83 4.27 5.58
N THR A 120 -5.25 4.26 6.79
CA THR A 120 -3.82 4.55 7.00
C THR A 120 -2.92 3.53 6.30
N LEU A 121 -3.24 2.23 6.41
CA LEU A 121 -2.51 1.15 5.73
C LEU A 121 -2.59 1.30 4.21
N CYS A 122 -3.78 1.55 3.68
CA CYS A 122 -4.01 1.73 2.24
C CYS A 122 -3.27 2.96 1.69
N ILE A 123 -3.37 4.11 2.37
CA ILE A 123 -2.69 5.35 1.97
C ILE A 123 -1.17 5.16 1.98
N THR A 124 -0.61 4.59 3.05
CA THR A 124 0.84 4.36 3.15
C THR A 124 1.33 3.51 1.99
N ASN A 125 0.62 2.43 1.66
CA ASN A 125 0.97 1.57 0.54
C ASN A 125 0.88 2.30 -0.81
N THR A 126 -0.20 3.05 -1.01
CA THR A 126 -0.45 3.82 -2.25
C THR A 126 0.62 4.88 -2.48
N LEU A 127 0.97 5.64 -1.43
CA LEU A 127 1.98 6.69 -1.50
C LEU A 127 3.38 6.12 -1.75
N ALA A 128 3.73 5.01 -1.08
CA ALA A 128 5.03 4.36 -1.28
C ALA A 128 5.20 3.91 -2.74
N PHE A 129 4.23 3.18 -3.29
CA PHE A 129 4.28 2.77 -4.70
C PHE A 129 4.25 3.95 -5.67
N SER A 130 3.45 4.98 -5.39
CA SER A 130 3.40 6.20 -6.23
C SER A 130 4.75 6.93 -6.26
N ARG A 131 5.53 6.86 -5.18
CA ARG A 131 6.90 7.40 -5.15
C ARG A 131 7.85 6.49 -5.93
N CYS A 132 7.79 5.16 -5.73
CA CYS A 132 8.56 4.19 -6.52
C CYS A 132 8.41 4.42 -8.03
N ASP A 133 7.18 4.57 -8.51
CA ASP A 133 6.88 4.72 -9.93
C ASP A 133 7.48 6.01 -10.51
N LYS A 134 7.34 7.13 -9.80
CA LYS A 134 7.95 8.42 -10.20
C LYS A 134 9.46 8.33 -10.26
N PHE A 135 10.10 7.71 -9.26
CA PHE A 135 11.54 7.52 -9.24
C PHE A 135 12.02 6.55 -10.34
N SER A 136 11.28 5.47 -10.60
CA SER A 136 11.57 4.51 -11.67
C SER A 136 11.49 5.13 -13.07
N ASN A 137 10.45 5.93 -13.31
CA ASN A 137 10.31 6.64 -14.57
C ASN A 137 11.45 7.64 -14.77
N ALA A 138 11.81 8.41 -13.73
CA ALA A 138 12.93 9.35 -13.79
C ALA A 138 14.28 8.65 -14.01
N SER A 139 14.57 7.57 -13.28
CA SER A 139 15.82 6.81 -13.44
C SER A 139 15.91 6.11 -14.79
N SER A 140 14.82 5.60 -15.34
CA SER A 140 14.79 5.01 -16.69
C SER A 140 15.06 6.04 -17.80
N ILE A 141 14.61 7.29 -17.62
CA ILE A 141 14.86 8.40 -18.56
C ILE A 141 16.32 8.86 -18.44
N ALA A 142 16.81 9.01 -17.20
CA ALA A 142 18.21 9.36 -16.94
C ALA A 142 19.16 8.30 -17.52
N ASN A 143 18.90 7.01 -17.28
CA ASN A 143 19.71 5.93 -17.86
C ASN A 143 19.65 5.94 -19.39
N ARG A 144 18.48 6.16 -20.01
CA ARG A 144 18.39 6.28 -21.48
C ARG A 144 19.11 7.51 -22.03
N ALA A 145 19.13 8.62 -21.29
CA ALA A 145 19.87 9.81 -21.67
C ALA A 145 21.39 9.65 -21.51
N PHE A 146 21.83 8.83 -20.55
CA PHE A 146 23.24 8.60 -20.26
C PHE A 146 23.84 7.45 -21.10
N SER A 147 23.07 6.38 -21.35
CA SER A 147 23.48 5.25 -22.20
C SER A 147 23.21 5.50 -23.69
N GLY A 148 22.19 6.30 -24.00
CA GLY A 148 21.93 6.83 -25.33
C GLY A 148 22.75 8.09 -25.57
N SER A 149 24.00 7.93 -26.02
CA SER A 149 24.91 8.96 -26.54
C SER A 149 24.33 9.87 -27.68
N GLY A 150 23.02 9.80 -27.94
CA GLY A 150 22.31 10.55 -28.99
C GLY A 150 21.69 11.88 -28.55
N ILE A 151 21.27 12.05 -27.29
CA ILE A 151 20.62 13.32 -26.88
C ILE A 151 21.67 14.39 -26.56
N ALA A 152 22.74 14.03 -25.85
CA ALA A 152 23.90 14.91 -25.68
C ALA A 152 24.55 15.25 -27.03
N GLY A 153 24.65 14.28 -27.95
CA GLY A 153 25.16 14.49 -29.30
C GLY A 153 24.29 15.42 -30.16
N THR A 154 22.96 15.35 -30.06
CA THR A 154 22.03 16.20 -30.84
C THR A 154 21.94 17.62 -30.29
N ILE A 155 22.00 17.78 -28.95
CA ILE A 155 21.99 19.11 -28.32
C ILE A 155 23.36 19.79 -28.50
N ALA A 156 24.46 19.05 -28.33
CA ALA A 156 25.80 19.56 -28.57
C ALA A 156 26.03 19.86 -30.06
N SER A 157 25.56 19.04 -31.00
CA SER A 157 25.72 19.32 -32.43
C SER A 157 24.92 20.56 -32.88
N GLY A 158 23.72 20.77 -32.33
CA GLY A 158 22.93 21.97 -32.57
C GLY A 158 23.53 23.26 -31.98
N MET A 159 24.24 23.16 -30.86
CA MET A 159 24.94 24.29 -30.24
C MET A 159 26.29 24.58 -30.90
N VAL A 160 27.07 23.55 -31.25
CA VAL A 160 28.36 23.68 -31.93
C VAL A 160 28.17 24.17 -33.38
N SER A 161 27.12 23.72 -34.07
CA SER A 161 26.76 24.24 -35.40
C SER A 161 26.41 25.74 -35.35
N ARG A 162 25.81 26.22 -34.26
CA ARG A 162 25.52 27.65 -34.04
C ARG A 162 26.73 28.48 -33.61
N LEU A 163 27.76 27.85 -33.06
CA LEU A 163 29.03 28.49 -32.71
C LEU A 163 29.99 28.57 -33.91
N TRP A 164 29.94 27.62 -34.86
CA TRP A 164 30.76 27.67 -36.08
C TRP A 164 30.12 28.52 -37.19
N SER A 165 28.80 28.76 -37.16
CA SER A 165 28.12 29.60 -38.17
C SER A 165 28.17 31.12 -37.87
N ARG A 166 29.10 31.57 -37.03
CA ARG A 166 29.47 32.98 -36.81
C ARG A 166 30.92 33.20 -37.17
#